data_AF-A0A1W9VTQ0-F1
#
_entry.id   AF-A0A1W9VTQ0-F1
#
_cell.length_a   1.000
_cell.length_b   1.000
_cell.length_c   1.000
_cell.angle_alpha   90.00
_cell.angle_beta   90.00
_cell.angle_gamma   90.00
#
_symmetry.space_group_name_H-M   'P 1'
#
loop_
_entity.id
_entity.type
_entity.pdbx_description
1 polymer ?
#
loop_
_entity_poly.entity_id
_entity_poly.type
_entity_poly.pdbx_seq_one_letter_code
_entity_poly.pdbx_strand_id
1 'polypeptide(L)'
;MKKILTTLLFTTLFMTLFASIDININVETPILRGGSFSKELPLLMKVGEPKIPYVKAKVLLPQGEIITETKVVFTELTNYRRDLEVEYTKQQQPTSVREIIATERNEAIYTSNKAYPHTDYELLGIQKMNGYSFAIYNIYPYKYNPITKSFDYYNNIELSLETESNSKSLEESASKVIDSEIVFKKLNYDFYNIEARSSYKYSYSGTTRNIDLSTPYQMLIITNQNSSELFTEYVNWKIDNGIPTKLVTVEDIYTYYTGDNEPDIIRNFISDAYSSWAGSSIPLEYVLLGGDDEIIPIRGVWGNVGSYEDNTIPCDTYYGSLDGNWNANNNNVYGEQNDDVDYYPEISVGRIPAETPAEFNNFFNKTYHYVNNNTYSNNIATMFGENLNNNPVTWGGDYKDEIVERMPTDYLMNTHYQRDGNFSTPEVVGAINGGSGIMNHMGHANENTVCGLNGSVINNMLTNDERAVILLHLIMLQVVEQQELMKLLQNNL
;
A
#
# COMPACT_ATOMS: atom_id res chain seq x y z
N MET A 1 -21.69 -49.23 -56.69
CA MET A 1 -20.71 -49.40 -55.59
C MET A 1 -20.42 -48.02 -54.99
N LYS A 2 -20.90 -47.78 -53.76
CA LYS A 2 -20.71 -46.51 -53.04
C LYS A 2 -19.25 -46.43 -52.57
N LYS A 3 -18.52 -45.37 -52.94
CA LYS A 3 -17.21 -45.04 -52.35
C LYS A 3 -17.46 -44.36 -51.01
N ILE A 4 -17.04 -45.02 -49.93
CA ILE A 4 -17.02 -44.44 -48.58
C ILE A 4 -15.81 -43.52 -48.53
N LEU A 5 -16.05 -42.24 -48.30
CA LEU A 5 -15.04 -41.22 -48.05
C LEU A 5 -14.78 -41.22 -46.54
N THR A 6 -13.64 -41.75 -46.13
CA THR A 6 -13.22 -41.75 -44.72
C THR A 6 -12.57 -40.40 -44.42
N THR A 7 -13.30 -39.51 -43.75
CA THR A 7 -12.78 -38.24 -43.24
C THR A 7 -11.89 -38.53 -42.03
N LEU A 8 -10.58 -38.26 -42.15
CA LEU A 8 -9.63 -38.36 -41.05
C LEU A 8 -9.81 -37.14 -40.13
N LEU A 9 -10.39 -37.34 -38.94
CA LEU A 9 -10.43 -36.31 -37.90
C LEU A 9 -9.03 -36.21 -37.27
N PHE A 10 -8.29 -35.14 -37.54
CA PHE A 10 -7.09 -34.81 -36.78
C PHE A 10 -7.53 -34.20 -35.44
N THR A 11 -7.56 -35.02 -34.39
CA THR A 11 -7.61 -34.52 -33.01
C THR A 11 -6.22 -34.00 -32.66
N THR A 12 -6.00 -32.69 -32.78
CA THR A 12 -4.82 -32.01 -32.22
C THR A 12 -4.91 -32.08 -30.70
N LEU A 13 -4.11 -32.96 -30.10
CA LEU A 13 -3.89 -33.00 -28.66
C LEU A 13 -3.10 -31.74 -28.28
N PHE A 14 -3.76 -30.72 -27.75
CA PHE A 14 -3.09 -29.59 -27.11
C PHE A 14 -2.44 -30.15 -25.84
N MET A 15 -1.13 -30.38 -25.89
CA MET A 15 -0.34 -30.69 -24.71
C MET A 15 -0.04 -29.34 -24.03
N THR A 16 -0.75 -29.03 -22.96
CA THR A 16 -0.43 -27.89 -22.10
C THR A 16 0.92 -28.18 -21.45
N LEU A 17 1.93 -27.37 -21.79
CA LEU A 17 3.23 -27.40 -21.12
C LEU A 17 3.08 -26.61 -19.82
N PHE A 18 3.12 -27.32 -18.70
CA PHE A 18 3.23 -26.71 -17.38
C PHE A 18 4.70 -26.40 -17.10
N ALA A 19 4.99 -25.18 -16.66
CA ALA A 19 6.26 -24.83 -16.06
C ALA A 19 6.18 -25.09 -14.55
N SER A 20 7.32 -25.23 -13.91
CA SER A 20 7.40 -25.41 -12.46
C SER A 20 8.44 -24.47 -11.87
N ILE A 21 8.08 -23.85 -10.74
CA ILE A 21 8.96 -23.01 -9.93
C ILE A 21 9.22 -23.77 -8.64
N ASP A 22 10.45 -24.25 -8.47
CA ASP A 22 10.87 -25.00 -7.29
C ASP A 22 11.78 -24.14 -6.39
N ILE A 23 11.40 -24.00 -5.13
CA ILE A 23 12.05 -23.14 -4.14
C ILE A 23 12.35 -23.95 -2.88
N ASN A 24 13.59 -23.82 -2.40
CA ASN A 24 13.99 -24.36 -1.11
C ASN A 24 14.15 -23.22 -0.09
N ILE A 25 13.43 -23.31 1.02
CA ILE A 25 13.43 -22.29 2.07
C ILE A 25 14.00 -22.90 3.34
N ASN A 26 15.12 -22.35 3.79
CA ASN A 26 15.67 -22.65 5.10
C ASN A 26 14.79 -22.01 6.19
N VAL A 27 14.27 -22.84 7.08
CA VAL A 27 13.45 -22.39 8.20
C VAL A 27 14.34 -22.03 9.36
N GLU A 28 14.16 -20.82 9.87
CA GLU A 28 14.95 -20.35 10.99
C GLU A 28 14.67 -21.18 12.26
N THR A 29 15.73 -21.58 12.97
CA THR A 29 15.55 -22.29 14.24
C THR A 29 14.82 -21.41 15.26
N PRO A 30 13.67 -21.86 15.79
CA PRO A 30 12.91 -21.11 16.76
C PRO A 30 13.60 -21.20 18.12
N ILE A 31 13.69 -20.08 18.83
CA ILE A 31 14.18 -20.06 20.21
C ILE A 31 12.98 -19.81 21.12
N LEU A 32 12.62 -20.78 21.97
CA LEU A 32 11.59 -20.58 22.98
C LEU A 32 12.19 -20.30 24.35
N ARG A 33 11.62 -19.31 25.05
CA ARG A 33 11.92 -18.99 26.45
C ARG A 33 10.60 -18.79 27.19
N GLY A 34 10.33 -19.64 28.17
CA GLY A 34 9.12 -19.50 29.02
C GLY A 34 7.78 -19.67 28.29
N GLY A 35 7.74 -20.39 27.16
CA GLY A 35 6.52 -20.59 26.36
C GLY A 35 6.33 -19.59 25.21
N SER A 36 7.18 -18.57 25.12
CA SER A 36 7.18 -17.56 24.05
C SER A 36 8.41 -17.68 23.16
N PHE A 37 8.28 -17.25 21.90
CA PHE A 37 9.38 -17.22 20.93
C PHE A 37 10.21 -15.95 21.13
N SER A 38 11.55 -16.09 21.24
CA SER A 38 12.47 -15.01 21.54
C SER A 38 13.16 -14.39 20.31
N LYS A 39 12.82 -14.86 19.11
CA LYS A 39 13.23 -14.27 17.83
C LYS A 39 12.04 -13.56 17.21
N GLU A 40 12.29 -12.51 16.43
CA GLU A 40 11.29 -11.76 15.67
C GLU A 40 10.75 -12.56 14.47
N LEU A 41 10.28 -13.78 14.71
CA LEU A 41 9.52 -14.51 13.72
C LEU A 41 8.10 -13.96 13.69
N PRO A 42 7.47 -13.85 12.50
CA PRO A 42 6.07 -13.45 12.45
C PRO A 42 5.22 -14.55 13.09
N LEU A 43 4.30 -14.15 13.96
CA LEU A 43 3.47 -15.07 14.74
C LEU A 43 2.04 -15.06 14.20
N LEU A 44 1.37 -16.21 14.27
CA LEU A 44 -0.07 -16.28 14.10
C LEU A 44 -0.75 -15.54 15.25
N MET A 45 -1.55 -14.53 14.92
CA MET A 45 -2.21 -13.63 15.87
C MET A 45 -3.73 -13.84 15.90
N LYS A 46 -4.20 -15.07 15.69
CA LYS A 46 -5.62 -15.43 15.87
C LYS A 46 -5.94 -15.59 17.35
N VAL A 47 -6.81 -14.72 17.88
CA VAL A 47 -7.16 -14.65 19.30
C VAL A 47 -7.61 -16.01 19.84
N GLY A 48 -7.05 -16.43 20.97
CA GLY A 48 -7.32 -17.71 21.62
C GLY A 48 -6.56 -18.91 21.04
N GLU A 49 -5.98 -18.80 19.84
CA GLU A 49 -5.22 -19.87 19.19
C GLU A 49 -3.73 -19.85 19.61
N PRO A 50 -2.98 -20.97 19.49
CA PRO A 50 -1.55 -20.99 19.79
C PRO A 50 -0.75 -19.93 19.01
N LYS A 51 0.12 -19.16 19.70
CA LYS A 51 1.04 -18.19 19.09
C LYS A 51 2.19 -18.93 18.41
N ILE A 52 1.97 -19.38 17.19
CA ILE A 52 2.95 -20.18 16.45
C ILE A 52 3.60 -19.33 15.36
N PRO A 53 4.94 -19.39 15.20
CA PRO A 53 5.62 -18.76 14.09
C PRO A 53 5.18 -19.30 12.74
N TYR A 54 5.37 -18.51 11.70
CA TYR A 54 5.22 -18.95 10.32
C TYR A 54 6.32 -18.35 9.46
N VAL A 55 6.44 -18.83 8.22
CA VAL A 55 7.37 -18.30 7.22
C VAL A 55 6.57 -17.50 6.20
N LYS A 56 6.90 -16.22 6.02
CA LYS A 56 6.41 -15.42 4.90
C LYS A 56 7.22 -15.76 3.66
N ALA A 57 6.56 -16.03 2.55
CA ALA A 57 7.24 -16.21 1.27
C ALA A 57 6.61 -15.37 0.18
N LYS A 58 7.45 -14.61 -0.53
CA LYS A 58 7.08 -13.98 -1.80
C LYS A 58 7.76 -14.74 -2.93
N VAL A 59 7.00 -15.04 -3.97
CA VAL A 59 7.51 -15.76 -5.16
C VAL A 59 7.18 -14.95 -6.40
N LEU A 60 8.21 -14.57 -7.15
CA LEU A 60 8.05 -13.86 -8.42
C LEU A 60 7.61 -14.85 -9.50
N LEU A 61 6.52 -14.56 -10.20
CA LEU A 61 6.07 -15.40 -11.31
C LEU A 61 6.85 -15.02 -12.58
N PRO A 62 7.25 -15.96 -13.44
CA PRO A 62 7.73 -15.64 -14.77
C PRO A 62 6.71 -14.81 -15.54
N GLN A 63 7.20 -13.97 -16.46
CA GLN A 63 6.36 -13.00 -17.14
C GLN A 63 5.18 -13.67 -17.87
N GLY A 64 3.96 -13.27 -17.50
CA GLY A 64 2.73 -13.78 -18.10
C GLY A 64 2.32 -15.18 -17.66
N GLU A 65 2.95 -15.76 -16.64
CA GLU A 65 2.51 -17.02 -16.06
C GLU A 65 1.49 -16.83 -14.93
N ILE A 66 0.57 -17.79 -14.80
CA ILE A 66 -0.39 -17.90 -13.71
C ILE A 66 -0.19 -19.23 -12.97
N ILE A 67 -0.48 -19.25 -11.67
CA ILE A 67 -0.37 -20.46 -10.84
C ILE A 67 -1.57 -21.36 -11.07
N THR A 68 -1.32 -22.64 -11.34
CA THR A 68 -2.35 -23.68 -11.45
C THR A 68 -2.38 -24.58 -10.21
N GLU A 69 -1.23 -24.83 -9.61
CA GLU A 69 -1.11 -25.64 -8.39
C GLU A 69 0.02 -25.13 -7.48
N THR A 70 -0.15 -25.28 -6.17
CA THR A 70 0.91 -25.06 -5.18
C THR A 70 1.07 -26.32 -4.35
N LYS A 71 2.32 -26.77 -4.19
CA LYS A 71 2.68 -27.89 -3.33
C LYS A 71 3.75 -27.45 -2.34
N VAL A 72 3.54 -27.82 -1.08
CA VAL A 72 4.49 -27.58 0.01
C VAL A 72 4.87 -28.91 0.62
N VAL A 73 6.16 -29.19 0.69
CA VAL A 73 6.69 -30.38 1.36
C VAL A 73 7.66 -29.92 2.44
N PHE A 74 7.46 -30.43 3.67
CA PHE A 74 8.36 -30.16 4.77
C PHE A 74 9.37 -31.29 4.95
N THR A 75 10.65 -30.95 5.07
CA THR A 75 11.74 -31.91 5.24
C THR A 75 12.61 -31.55 6.45
N GLU A 76 13.45 -32.51 6.88
CA GLU A 76 14.36 -32.31 8.02
C GLU A 76 13.65 -31.99 9.35
N LEU A 77 12.76 -32.89 9.77
CA LEU A 77 12.03 -32.79 11.04
C LEU A 77 12.99 -32.70 12.24
N THR A 78 12.87 -31.62 13.00
CA THR A 78 13.47 -31.47 14.32
C THR A 78 12.38 -31.50 15.39
N ASN A 79 12.47 -32.49 16.27
CA ASN A 79 11.58 -32.60 17.41
C ASN A 79 12.14 -31.74 18.55
N TYR A 80 11.47 -30.64 18.88
CA TYR A 80 11.80 -29.88 20.08
C TYR A 80 11.09 -30.49 21.29
N ARG A 81 11.65 -30.23 22.49
CA ARG A 81 11.21 -30.68 23.82
C ARG A 81 9.77 -31.23 23.90
N ARG A 82 9.62 -32.47 24.35
CA ARG A 82 8.33 -33.02 24.80
C ARG A 82 7.99 -32.39 26.16
N ASP A 83 6.74 -31.93 26.33
CA ASP A 83 6.24 -31.15 27.48
C ASP A 83 6.53 -29.63 27.41
N LEU A 84 6.25 -29.03 26.25
CA LEU A 84 6.23 -27.58 26.06
C LEU A 84 4.78 -27.07 26.04
N GLU A 85 4.50 -26.03 26.82
CA GLU A 85 3.24 -25.29 26.72
C GLU A 85 3.47 -24.00 25.92
N VAL A 86 2.89 -23.94 24.72
CA VAL A 86 2.94 -22.74 23.87
C VAL A 86 1.83 -21.77 24.28
N GLU A 87 2.21 -20.51 24.47
CA GLU A 87 1.25 -19.44 24.74
C GLU A 87 0.21 -19.31 23.63
N TYR A 88 -1.01 -18.89 23.98
CA TYR A 88 -2.03 -18.52 23.01
C TYR A 88 -2.12 -17.01 22.82
N THR A 89 -2.58 -16.61 21.65
CA THR A 89 -2.74 -15.21 21.27
C THR A 89 -3.78 -14.59 22.16
N LYS A 90 -3.39 -13.51 22.84
CA LYS A 90 -4.32 -12.69 23.62
C LYS A 90 -5.01 -11.71 22.70
N GLN A 91 -6.20 -11.27 23.08
CA GLN A 91 -6.84 -10.15 22.44
C GLN A 91 -5.89 -8.95 22.43
N GLN A 92 -5.77 -8.28 21.29
CA GLN A 92 -5.01 -7.04 21.20
C GLN A 92 -5.61 -6.05 22.19
N GLN A 93 -4.77 -5.47 23.02
CA GLN A 93 -5.16 -4.43 23.94
C GLN A 93 -4.21 -3.24 23.77
N PRO A 94 -4.70 -2.03 24.01
CA PRO A 94 -3.86 -0.85 24.05
C PRO A 94 -2.72 -1.01 25.06
N THR A 95 -1.56 -0.48 24.71
CA THR A 95 -0.36 -0.42 25.56
C THR A 95 -0.63 0.28 26.90
N SER A 96 -1.55 1.24 26.91
CA SER A 96 -1.89 2.02 28.11
C SER A 96 -2.80 1.32 29.12
N VAL A 97 -3.37 0.16 28.80
CA VAL A 97 -4.10 -0.65 29.78
C VAL A 97 -3.16 -1.63 30.47
N ARG A 98 -2.94 -1.37 31.76
CA ARG A 98 -2.07 -2.19 32.62
C ARG A 98 -2.69 -3.54 32.98
N GLU A 99 -4.01 -3.62 33.06
CA GLU A 99 -4.71 -4.88 33.31
C GLU A 99 -4.78 -5.71 32.02
N ILE A 100 -4.41 -6.98 32.10
CA ILE A 100 -4.46 -7.88 30.95
C ILE A 100 -5.93 -8.29 30.74
N ILE A 101 -6.49 -7.97 29.57
CA ILE A 101 -7.82 -8.45 29.17
C ILE A 101 -7.78 -9.98 29.15
N ALA A 102 -8.64 -10.59 29.96
CA ALA A 102 -8.76 -12.03 30.01
C ALA A 102 -9.20 -12.54 28.63
N THR A 103 -8.31 -13.27 27.97
CA THR A 103 -8.62 -13.94 26.71
C THR A 103 -8.85 -15.41 26.98
N GLU A 104 -9.97 -15.93 26.51
CA GLU A 104 -10.27 -17.35 26.55
C GLU A 104 -9.39 -18.11 25.56
N ARG A 105 -8.90 -19.26 26.00
CA ARG A 105 -8.15 -20.18 25.15
C ARG A 105 -9.13 -20.89 24.22
N ASN A 106 -8.76 -21.08 22.96
CA ASN A 106 -9.57 -21.85 22.02
C ASN A 106 -9.50 -23.34 22.39
N GLU A 107 -10.44 -23.79 23.25
CA GLU A 107 -10.46 -25.17 23.75
C GLU A 107 -10.67 -26.20 22.62
N ALA A 108 -11.28 -25.84 21.49
CA ALA A 108 -11.41 -26.75 20.36
C ALA A 108 -10.04 -27.13 19.77
N ILE A 109 -9.05 -26.24 19.83
CA ILE A 109 -7.67 -26.53 19.43
C ILE A 109 -6.94 -27.21 20.58
N TYR A 110 -7.00 -26.66 21.79
CA TYR A 110 -6.19 -27.12 22.92
C TYR A 110 -6.60 -28.49 23.49
N THR A 111 -7.82 -28.97 23.19
CA THR A 111 -8.26 -30.34 23.53
C THR A 111 -8.07 -31.33 22.37
N SER A 112 -7.57 -30.86 21.23
CA SER A 112 -7.35 -31.68 20.03
C SER A 112 -5.94 -32.30 20.03
N ASN A 113 -5.86 -33.62 19.90
CA ASN A 113 -4.60 -34.33 19.71
C ASN A 113 -4.16 -34.28 18.23
N LYS A 114 -4.06 -33.08 17.67
CA LYS A 114 -3.65 -32.82 16.28
C LYS A 114 -2.61 -31.70 16.26
N ALA A 115 -1.70 -31.76 15.30
CA ALA A 115 -0.78 -30.67 15.03
C ALA A 115 -1.54 -29.42 14.54
N TYR A 116 -1.20 -28.27 15.09
CA TYR A 116 -1.64 -26.95 14.68
C TYR A 116 -0.42 -26.13 14.19
N PRO A 117 -0.55 -25.33 13.11
CA PRO A 117 -1.74 -25.17 12.26
C PRO A 117 -2.10 -26.43 11.47
N HIS A 118 -3.40 -26.59 11.18
CA HIS A 118 -3.91 -27.77 10.46
C HIS A 118 -3.63 -27.72 8.95
N THR A 119 -3.40 -26.53 8.41
CA THR A 119 -2.92 -26.33 7.04
C THR A 119 -1.41 -26.15 7.03
N ASP A 120 -0.80 -26.43 5.89
CA ASP A 120 0.65 -26.29 5.71
C ASP A 120 1.04 -24.95 5.11
N TYR A 121 0.12 -24.31 4.39
CA TYR A 121 0.29 -22.96 3.88
C TYR A 121 -1.06 -22.28 3.64
N GLU A 122 -0.99 -21.00 3.30
CA GLU A 122 -2.08 -20.16 2.81
C GLU A 122 -1.51 -19.24 1.72
N LEU A 123 -2.11 -19.27 0.52
CA LEU A 123 -1.86 -18.28 -0.52
C LEU A 123 -2.73 -17.07 -0.22
N LEU A 124 -2.12 -15.95 0.15
CA LEU A 124 -2.83 -14.71 0.48
C LEU A 124 -3.37 -14.02 -0.78
N GLY A 125 -2.70 -14.20 -1.91
CA GLY A 125 -3.10 -13.62 -3.20
C GLY A 125 -1.93 -13.49 -4.17
N ILE A 126 -2.26 -13.12 -5.40
CA ILE A 126 -1.30 -12.65 -6.41
C ILE A 126 -1.44 -11.15 -6.50
N GLN A 127 -0.32 -10.43 -6.49
CA GLN A 127 -0.29 -8.97 -6.61
C GLN A 127 0.59 -8.59 -7.80
N LYS A 128 0.32 -7.44 -8.40
CA LYS A 128 1.14 -6.90 -9.48
C LYS A 128 1.69 -5.55 -9.02
N MET A 129 2.88 -5.20 -9.48
CA MET A 129 3.41 -3.86 -9.28
C MET A 129 4.46 -3.59 -10.34
N ASN A 130 4.31 -2.49 -11.07
CA ASN A 130 5.21 -2.10 -12.17
C ASN A 130 5.43 -3.24 -13.18
N GLY A 131 4.35 -3.96 -13.53
CA GLY A 131 4.37 -5.09 -14.45
C GLY A 131 4.92 -6.41 -13.90
N TYR A 132 5.44 -6.46 -12.66
CA TYR A 132 5.88 -7.69 -12.00
C TYR A 132 4.72 -8.37 -11.25
N SER A 133 4.50 -9.66 -11.50
CA SER A 133 3.49 -10.47 -10.78
C SER A 133 4.15 -11.34 -9.72
N PHE A 134 3.61 -11.34 -8.50
CA PHE A 134 4.16 -12.16 -7.42
C PHE A 134 3.08 -12.74 -6.49
N ALA A 135 3.34 -13.95 -6.02
CA ALA A 135 2.51 -14.66 -5.08
C ALA A 135 2.99 -14.44 -3.64
N ILE A 136 2.06 -14.27 -2.71
CA ILE A 136 2.35 -14.06 -1.29
C ILE A 136 1.80 -15.23 -0.47
N TYR A 137 2.67 -15.91 0.28
CA TYR A 137 2.34 -17.07 1.08
C TYR A 137 2.63 -16.85 2.56
N ASN A 138 1.77 -17.41 3.40
CA ASN A 138 2.11 -17.82 4.76
C ASN A 138 2.31 -19.33 4.77
N ILE A 139 3.49 -19.80 5.19
CA ILE A 139 3.84 -21.23 5.26
C ILE A 139 4.05 -21.63 6.72
N TYR A 140 3.55 -22.80 7.11
CA TYR A 140 3.42 -23.24 8.51
C TYR A 140 4.32 -24.45 8.84
N PRO A 141 5.67 -24.30 8.83
CA PRO A 141 6.59 -25.39 9.13
C PRO A 141 6.73 -25.68 10.63
N TYR A 142 6.19 -24.83 11.50
CA TYR A 142 6.18 -25.01 12.93
C TYR A 142 4.84 -25.64 13.35
N LYS A 143 4.90 -26.80 14.00
CA LYS A 143 3.73 -27.60 14.35
C LYS A 143 3.69 -27.83 15.86
N TYR A 144 2.59 -27.45 16.49
CA TYR A 144 2.35 -27.67 17.90
C TYR A 144 1.19 -28.64 18.10
N ASN A 145 1.38 -29.65 18.94
CA ASN A 145 0.28 -30.51 19.40
C ASN A 145 -0.02 -30.21 20.88
N PRO A 146 -1.20 -29.65 21.20
CA PRO A 146 -1.56 -29.27 22.56
C PRO A 146 -1.69 -30.41 23.56
N ILE A 147 -2.06 -31.62 23.12
CA ILE A 147 -2.27 -32.78 24.00
C ILE A 147 -0.95 -33.46 24.34
N THR A 148 -0.10 -33.69 23.34
CA THR A 148 1.24 -34.27 23.58
C THR A 148 2.23 -33.23 24.08
N LYS A 149 1.87 -31.94 24.02
CA LYS A 149 2.75 -30.81 24.33
C LYS A 149 4.07 -30.91 23.59
N SER A 150 4.00 -31.32 22.32
CA SER A 150 5.16 -31.41 21.44
C SER A 150 5.14 -30.24 20.46
N PHE A 151 6.32 -29.68 20.24
CA PHE A 151 6.55 -28.66 19.23
C PHE A 151 7.62 -29.17 18.28
N ASP A 152 7.20 -29.36 17.05
CA ASP A 152 8.00 -29.89 15.98
C ASP A 152 8.19 -28.79 14.95
N TYR A 153 9.35 -28.73 14.33
CA TYR A 153 9.56 -27.85 13.19
C TYR A 153 10.45 -28.52 12.17
N TYR A 154 10.26 -28.12 10.92
CA TYR A 154 11.01 -28.62 9.79
C TYR A 154 12.06 -27.58 9.42
N ASN A 155 13.32 -27.99 9.26
CA ASN A 155 14.40 -27.04 8.92
C ASN A 155 14.35 -26.59 7.46
N ASN A 156 13.65 -27.32 6.60
CA ASN A 156 13.55 -27.02 5.18
C ASN A 156 12.10 -27.14 4.68
N ILE A 157 11.74 -26.22 3.79
CA ILE A 157 10.50 -26.24 3.02
C ILE A 157 10.86 -26.35 1.54
N GLU A 158 10.29 -27.32 0.86
CA GLU A 158 10.27 -27.44 -0.59
C GLU A 158 8.92 -26.90 -1.08
N LEU A 159 8.92 -25.69 -1.65
CA LEU A 159 7.77 -25.05 -2.27
C LEU A 159 7.86 -25.24 -3.78
N SER A 160 6.85 -25.87 -4.38
CA SER A 160 6.75 -26.09 -5.82
C SER A 160 5.46 -25.47 -6.33
N LEU A 161 5.56 -24.61 -7.34
CA LEU A 161 4.42 -23.99 -8.03
C LEU A 161 4.34 -24.55 -9.43
N GLU A 162 3.19 -25.11 -9.81
CA GLU A 162 2.90 -25.37 -11.22
C GLU A 162 2.27 -24.13 -11.83
N THR A 163 2.75 -23.77 -13.02
CA THR A 163 2.32 -22.58 -13.72
C THR A 163 2.01 -22.87 -15.18
N GLU A 164 1.16 -22.02 -15.75
CA GLU A 164 0.87 -22.03 -17.19
C GLU A 164 0.96 -20.62 -17.78
N SER A 165 1.33 -20.54 -19.05
CA SER A 165 1.37 -19.27 -19.78
C SER A 165 -0.05 -18.74 -20.04
N ASN A 166 -0.27 -17.48 -19.73
CA ASN A 166 -1.52 -16.78 -19.95
C ASN A 166 -1.29 -15.52 -20.80
N SER A 167 -1.85 -15.50 -22.02
CA SER A 167 -1.60 -14.43 -22.98
C SER A 167 -2.04 -13.05 -22.49
N LYS A 168 -3.16 -12.97 -21.76
CA LYS A 168 -3.66 -11.71 -21.19
C LYS A 168 -2.71 -11.17 -20.12
N SER A 169 -2.26 -12.05 -19.22
CA SER A 169 -1.30 -11.70 -18.17
C SER A 169 0.05 -11.29 -18.77
N LEU A 170 0.48 -11.93 -19.86
CA LEU A 170 1.68 -11.55 -20.59
C LEU A 170 1.57 -10.15 -21.19
N GLU A 171 0.46 -9.85 -21.87
CA GLU A 171 0.21 -8.54 -22.48
C GLU A 171 0.18 -7.43 -21.42
N GLU A 172 -0.59 -7.62 -20.34
CA GLU A 172 -0.67 -6.68 -19.22
C GLU A 172 0.71 -6.42 -18.62
N SER A 173 1.43 -7.48 -18.25
CA SER A 173 2.77 -7.38 -17.67
C SER A 173 3.77 -6.71 -18.63
N ALA A 174 3.80 -7.12 -19.90
CA ALA A 174 4.75 -6.59 -20.88
C ALA A 174 4.51 -5.12 -21.21
N SER A 175 3.25 -4.66 -21.14
CA SER A 175 2.91 -3.25 -21.35
C SER A 175 3.36 -2.35 -20.19
N LYS A 176 3.44 -2.90 -18.97
CA LYS A 176 3.65 -2.14 -17.74
C LYS A 176 5.01 -2.33 -17.07
N VAL A 177 5.80 -3.29 -17.54
CA VAL A 177 7.07 -3.60 -16.88
C VAL A 177 8.10 -2.51 -17.07
N ILE A 178 8.62 -2.01 -15.94
CA ILE A 178 9.80 -1.15 -15.90
C ILE A 178 10.97 -1.99 -15.41
N ASP A 179 11.81 -2.47 -16.34
CA ASP A 179 13.01 -3.24 -15.99
C ASP A 179 14.15 -2.33 -15.52
N SER A 180 13.95 -1.75 -14.33
CA SER A 180 14.91 -0.90 -13.64
C SER A 180 15.26 -1.52 -12.31
N GLU A 181 16.55 -1.60 -12.01
CA GLU A 181 17.02 -2.03 -10.69
C GLU A 181 16.41 -1.18 -9.57
N ILE A 182 16.27 0.14 -9.76
CA ILE A 182 15.68 1.05 -8.76
C ILE A 182 14.20 0.71 -8.52
N VAL A 183 13.43 0.51 -9.59
CA VAL A 183 12.00 0.19 -9.49
C VAL A 183 11.81 -1.19 -8.87
N PHE A 184 12.62 -2.16 -9.27
CA PHE A 184 12.56 -3.50 -8.72
C PHE A 184 12.94 -3.51 -7.22
N LYS A 185 13.80 -2.57 -6.73
CA LYS A 185 14.02 -2.35 -5.28
C LYS A 185 12.76 -1.96 -4.52
N LYS A 186 11.86 -1.21 -5.15
CA LYS A 186 10.62 -0.76 -4.51
C LYS A 186 9.71 -1.93 -4.12
N LEU A 187 9.85 -3.10 -4.76
CA LEU A 187 9.08 -4.32 -4.41
C LEU A 187 9.45 -4.94 -3.05
N ASN A 188 10.52 -4.46 -2.41
CA ASN A 188 11.15 -5.05 -1.24
C ASN A 188 11.53 -6.53 -1.47
N TYR A 189 12.73 -6.72 -2.04
CA TYR A 189 13.39 -7.90 -2.61
C TYR A 189 13.33 -9.27 -1.90
N ASP A 190 12.50 -9.46 -0.89
CA ASP A 190 12.38 -10.72 -0.15
C ASP A 190 11.70 -11.85 -0.97
N PHE A 191 11.90 -11.85 -2.30
CA PHE A 191 11.52 -12.91 -3.23
C PHE A 191 12.52 -14.06 -3.14
N TYR A 192 12.00 -15.28 -3.04
CA TYR A 192 12.84 -16.47 -2.98
C TYR A 192 13.45 -16.91 -4.31
N ASN A 193 13.00 -16.34 -5.44
CA ASN A 193 13.37 -16.73 -6.81
C ASN A 193 13.59 -15.50 -7.72
N ILE A 194 14.46 -14.59 -7.28
CA ILE A 194 14.72 -13.30 -7.97
C ILE A 194 15.14 -13.45 -9.44
N GLU A 195 15.72 -14.58 -9.82
CA GLU A 195 16.13 -14.92 -11.19
C GLU A 195 14.98 -14.95 -12.19
N ALA A 196 13.73 -15.18 -11.73
CA ALA A 196 12.54 -15.11 -12.57
C ALA A 196 12.36 -13.73 -13.22
N ARG A 197 12.96 -12.67 -12.65
CA ARG A 197 13.00 -11.32 -13.24
C ARG A 197 13.55 -11.33 -14.68
N SER A 198 14.48 -12.23 -14.98
CA SER A 198 15.10 -12.30 -16.32
C SER A 198 14.10 -12.58 -17.45
N SER A 199 12.96 -13.20 -17.13
CA SER A 199 11.86 -13.48 -18.07
C SER A 199 11.11 -12.22 -18.51
N TYR A 200 11.19 -11.13 -17.75
CA TYR A 200 10.44 -9.92 -18.01
C TYR A 200 11.05 -9.10 -19.14
N LYS A 201 10.20 -8.73 -20.09
CA LYS A 201 10.53 -7.89 -21.24
C LYS A 201 9.39 -6.91 -21.48
N TYR A 202 9.75 -5.65 -21.62
CA TYR A 202 8.81 -4.63 -22.06
C TYR A 202 8.42 -4.89 -23.51
N SER A 203 7.12 -4.85 -23.79
CA SER A 203 6.56 -4.89 -25.13
C SER A 203 5.19 -4.22 -25.10
N TYR A 204 5.09 -3.09 -25.79
CA TYR A 204 3.83 -2.37 -25.94
C TYR A 204 3.70 -1.83 -27.36
N SER A 205 2.55 -2.05 -27.97
CA SER A 205 2.19 -1.52 -29.29
C SER A 205 0.81 -0.88 -29.23
N GLY A 206 0.69 0.21 -28.46
CA GLY A 206 -0.53 1.02 -28.46
C GLY A 206 -0.80 1.63 -29.83
N THR A 207 -2.01 1.49 -30.34
CA THR A 207 -2.39 1.88 -31.72
C THR A 207 -3.33 3.09 -31.81
N THR A 208 -3.73 3.69 -30.69
CA THR A 208 -4.69 4.81 -30.66
C THR A 208 -4.22 5.91 -29.72
N ARG A 209 -3.34 6.79 -30.20
CA ARG A 209 -2.88 7.95 -29.43
C ARG A 209 -3.36 9.23 -30.10
N ASN A 210 -4.35 9.89 -29.52
CA ASN A 210 -4.73 11.25 -29.93
C ASN A 210 -4.05 12.33 -29.06
N ILE A 211 -3.52 11.96 -27.90
CA ILE A 211 -2.52 12.74 -27.17
C ILE A 211 -1.13 12.20 -27.55
N ASP A 212 -0.20 13.09 -27.91
CA ASP A 212 1.16 12.68 -28.28
C ASP A 212 1.95 12.22 -27.04
N LEU A 213 2.04 10.90 -26.88
CA LEU A 213 2.85 10.22 -25.88
C LEU A 213 4.20 9.74 -26.45
N SER A 214 4.66 10.28 -27.58
CA SER A 214 5.96 9.92 -28.16
C SER A 214 7.15 10.40 -27.33
N THR A 215 6.96 11.49 -26.57
CA THR A 215 7.96 12.02 -25.64
C THR A 215 7.64 11.55 -24.22
N PRO A 216 8.54 10.80 -23.56
CA PRO A 216 8.34 10.34 -22.20
C PRO A 216 8.56 11.47 -21.18
N TYR A 217 7.77 11.45 -20.10
CA TYR A 217 7.90 12.35 -18.96
C TYR A 217 7.84 11.55 -17.66
N GLN A 218 8.57 12.01 -16.64
CA GLN A 218 8.59 11.36 -15.33
C GLN A 218 7.39 11.76 -14.47
N MET A 219 6.82 12.96 -14.72
CA MET A 219 5.65 13.49 -14.02
C MET A 219 4.58 13.97 -15.01
N LEU A 220 3.34 13.62 -14.71
CA LEU A 220 2.15 14.23 -15.29
C LEU A 220 1.48 15.16 -14.28
N ILE A 221 1.07 16.34 -14.73
CA ILE A 221 0.16 17.22 -13.98
C ILE A 221 -1.16 17.26 -14.75
N ILE A 222 -2.25 16.94 -14.07
CA ILE A 222 -3.61 16.92 -14.66
C ILE A 222 -4.45 17.98 -13.97
N THR A 223 -5.02 18.92 -14.72
CA THR A 223 -5.84 20.05 -14.22
C THR A 223 -6.97 20.37 -15.22
N ASN A 224 -7.86 21.31 -14.93
CA ASN A 224 -8.73 21.88 -15.97
C ASN A 224 -8.02 22.95 -16.81
N GLN A 225 -8.60 23.27 -17.97
CA GLN A 225 -8.10 24.29 -18.88
C GLN A 225 -7.98 25.67 -18.21
N ASN A 226 -8.92 26.03 -17.32
CA ASN A 226 -8.96 27.32 -16.65
C ASN A 226 -7.77 27.54 -15.69
N SER A 227 -7.27 26.48 -15.06
CA SER A 227 -6.15 26.56 -14.11
C SER A 227 -4.81 26.23 -14.76
N SER A 228 -4.80 25.73 -16.01
CA SER A 228 -3.59 25.27 -16.71
C SER A 228 -2.47 26.32 -16.76
N GLU A 229 -2.79 27.59 -17.00
CA GLU A 229 -1.78 28.65 -17.07
C GLU A 229 -1.05 28.88 -15.74
N LEU A 230 -1.71 28.62 -14.60
CA LEU A 230 -1.12 28.76 -13.26
C LEU A 230 0.04 27.77 -13.03
N PHE A 231 0.02 26.63 -13.73
CA PHE A 231 1.03 25.59 -13.60
C PHE A 231 2.30 25.86 -14.42
N THR A 232 2.32 26.88 -15.29
CA THR A 232 3.44 27.14 -16.20
C THR A 232 4.78 27.27 -15.46
N GLU A 233 4.81 28.09 -14.40
CA GLU A 233 6.02 28.28 -13.59
C GLU A 233 6.39 27.00 -12.81
N TYR A 234 5.38 26.31 -12.26
CA TYR A 234 5.60 25.09 -11.48
C TYR A 234 6.16 23.94 -12.34
N VAL A 235 5.68 23.78 -13.58
CA VAL A 235 6.21 22.83 -14.55
C VAL A 235 7.66 23.13 -14.87
N ASN A 236 7.98 24.38 -15.18
CA ASN A 236 9.37 24.78 -15.47
C ASN A 236 10.27 24.54 -14.26
N TRP A 237 9.82 24.91 -13.05
CA TRP A 237 10.56 24.67 -11.83
C TRP A 237 10.82 23.18 -11.58
N LYS A 238 9.85 22.28 -11.85
CA LYS A 238 10.06 20.82 -11.77
C LYS A 238 11.10 20.33 -12.77
N ILE A 239 11.03 20.80 -14.02
CA ILE A 239 11.99 20.47 -15.07
C ILE A 239 13.39 20.94 -14.68
N ASP A 240 13.53 22.17 -14.17
CA ASP A 240 14.80 22.73 -13.70
C ASP A 240 15.38 21.96 -12.50
N ASN A 241 14.53 21.33 -11.70
CA ASN A 241 14.90 20.43 -10.60
C ASN A 241 15.04 18.95 -11.03
N GLY A 242 15.14 18.69 -12.34
CA GLY A 242 15.47 17.37 -12.87
C GLY A 242 14.30 16.39 -12.97
N ILE A 243 13.06 16.87 -12.90
CA ILE A 243 11.84 16.06 -13.08
C ILE A 243 11.14 16.48 -14.38
N PRO A 244 11.38 15.78 -15.51
CA PRO A 244 10.67 16.03 -16.76
C PRO A 244 9.16 15.94 -16.55
N THR A 245 8.46 17.05 -16.75
CA THR A 245 7.04 17.21 -16.36
C THR A 245 6.19 17.65 -17.54
N LYS A 246 5.02 17.03 -17.72
CA LYS A 246 4.02 17.40 -18.73
C LYS A 246 2.70 17.78 -18.08
N LEU A 247 2.17 18.94 -18.45
CA LEU A 247 0.83 19.38 -18.13
C LEU A 247 -0.18 18.86 -19.17
N VAL A 248 -1.30 18.33 -18.71
CA VAL A 248 -2.43 17.85 -19.52
C VAL A 248 -3.73 18.31 -18.87
N THR A 249 -4.74 18.63 -19.68
CA THR A 249 -6.04 19.05 -19.16
C THR A 249 -7.06 17.91 -19.17
N VAL A 250 -8.02 17.93 -18.24
CA VAL A 250 -9.13 16.97 -18.26
C VAL A 250 -9.98 17.10 -19.51
N GLU A 251 -10.10 18.31 -20.07
CA GLU A 251 -10.81 18.55 -21.33
C GLU A 251 -10.14 17.82 -22.51
N ASP A 252 -8.81 17.84 -22.59
CA ASP A 252 -8.07 17.06 -23.60
C ASP A 252 -8.26 15.56 -23.36
N ILE A 253 -8.17 15.11 -22.11
CA ILE A 253 -8.35 13.69 -21.75
C ILE A 253 -9.75 13.21 -22.14
N TYR A 254 -10.80 13.93 -21.78
CA TYR A 254 -12.19 13.58 -22.10
C TYR A 254 -12.49 13.64 -23.60
N THR A 255 -11.74 14.44 -24.37
CA THR A 255 -11.88 14.49 -25.82
C THR A 255 -11.30 13.24 -26.49
N TYR A 256 -10.25 12.65 -25.91
CA TYR A 256 -9.41 11.66 -26.60
C TYR A 256 -9.44 10.26 -26.00
N TYR A 257 -9.94 10.10 -24.78
CA TYR A 257 -10.07 8.83 -24.08
C TYR A 257 -11.52 8.53 -23.75
N THR A 258 -11.81 7.25 -23.58
CA THR A 258 -13.14 6.75 -23.18
C THR A 258 -13.04 5.92 -21.91
N GLY A 259 -14.15 5.79 -21.19
CA GLY A 259 -14.29 5.06 -19.94
C GLY A 259 -15.75 5.11 -19.50
N ASP A 260 -16.11 4.33 -18.49
CA ASP A 260 -17.50 4.24 -18.03
C ASP A 260 -17.98 5.53 -17.34
N ASN A 261 -17.04 6.30 -16.78
CA ASN A 261 -17.25 7.60 -16.15
C ASN A 261 -15.92 8.41 -16.13
N GLU A 262 -15.98 9.65 -15.66
CA GLU A 262 -14.84 10.59 -15.69
C GLU A 262 -13.56 10.06 -15.01
N PRO A 263 -13.58 9.52 -13.77
CA PRO A 263 -12.38 8.89 -13.21
C PRO A 263 -11.81 7.72 -14.04
N ASP A 264 -12.66 6.93 -14.71
CA ASP A 264 -12.18 5.85 -15.59
C ASP A 264 -11.50 6.40 -16.84
N ILE A 265 -12.02 7.48 -17.41
CA ILE A 265 -11.40 8.14 -18.57
C ILE A 265 -10.00 8.66 -18.19
N ILE A 266 -9.87 9.30 -17.02
CA ILE A 266 -8.58 9.79 -16.50
C ILE A 266 -7.62 8.64 -16.22
N ARG A 267 -8.06 7.59 -15.51
CA ARG A 267 -7.21 6.41 -15.22
C ARG A 267 -6.76 5.70 -16.50
N ASN A 268 -7.63 5.61 -17.51
CA ASN A 268 -7.28 5.03 -18.81
C ASN A 268 -6.20 5.85 -19.54
N PHE A 269 -6.28 7.18 -19.50
CA PHE A 269 -5.22 8.05 -20.00
C PHE A 269 -3.89 7.82 -19.27
N ILE A 270 -3.92 7.81 -17.93
CA ILE A 270 -2.72 7.58 -17.12
C ILE A 270 -2.11 6.21 -17.42
N SER A 271 -2.94 5.16 -17.53
CA SER A 271 -2.49 3.81 -17.86
C SER A 271 -1.85 3.72 -19.25
N ASP A 272 -2.37 4.44 -20.25
CA ASP A 272 -1.77 4.53 -21.59
C ASP A 272 -0.45 5.30 -21.57
N ALA A 273 -0.38 6.43 -20.86
CA ALA A 273 0.87 7.18 -20.68
C ALA A 273 1.95 6.33 -19.98
N TYR A 274 1.59 5.66 -18.88
CA TYR A 274 2.48 4.74 -18.16
C TYR A 274 2.98 3.62 -19.10
N SER A 275 2.07 2.92 -19.77
CA SER A 275 2.43 1.80 -20.66
C SER A 275 3.27 2.26 -21.84
N SER A 276 3.00 3.46 -22.36
CA SER A 276 3.74 4.07 -23.46
C SER A 276 5.18 4.43 -23.08
N TRP A 277 5.44 4.74 -21.82
CA TRP A 277 6.73 5.24 -21.33
C TRP A 277 7.51 4.23 -20.47
N ALA A 278 6.90 3.10 -20.09
CA ALA A 278 7.52 2.10 -19.21
C ALA A 278 8.86 1.56 -19.74
N GLY A 279 8.98 1.37 -21.05
CA GLY A 279 10.23 0.94 -21.70
C GLY A 279 11.24 2.07 -22.01
N SER A 280 10.95 3.31 -21.62
CA SER A 280 11.84 4.45 -21.86
C SER A 280 12.87 4.61 -20.74
N SER A 281 13.88 5.46 -20.95
CA SER A 281 14.83 5.81 -19.89
C SER A 281 14.25 6.71 -18.80
N ILE A 282 13.04 7.23 -18.99
CA ILE A 282 12.35 8.17 -18.10
C ILE A 282 10.88 7.72 -17.99
N PRO A 283 10.59 6.61 -17.31
CA PRO A 283 9.23 6.13 -17.14
C PRO A 283 8.39 7.10 -16.30
N LEU A 284 7.07 7.02 -16.42
CA LEU A 284 6.16 7.75 -15.55
C LEU A 284 6.29 7.25 -14.11
N GLU A 285 6.56 8.15 -13.16
CA GLU A 285 6.63 7.82 -11.73
C GLU A 285 5.63 8.60 -10.88
N TYR A 286 5.19 9.78 -11.38
CA TYR A 286 4.37 10.71 -10.62
C TYR A 286 3.17 11.23 -11.41
N VAL A 287 2.01 11.29 -10.75
CA VAL A 287 0.85 12.07 -11.20
C VAL A 287 0.47 13.07 -10.12
N LEU A 288 0.34 14.33 -10.49
CA LEU A 288 -0.15 15.40 -9.63
C LEU A 288 -1.49 15.91 -10.16
N LEU A 289 -2.55 15.68 -9.39
CA LEU A 289 -3.89 16.16 -9.67
C LEU A 289 -4.01 17.61 -9.20
N GLY A 290 -4.03 18.56 -10.12
CA GLY A 290 -4.15 19.98 -9.88
C GLY A 290 -5.60 20.42 -9.82
N GLY A 291 -6.22 20.32 -8.65
CA GLY A 291 -7.59 20.75 -8.43
C GLY A 291 -8.30 19.96 -7.34
N ASP A 292 -9.35 20.57 -6.78
CA ASP A 292 -10.30 19.86 -5.91
C ASP A 292 -11.20 18.89 -6.71
N ASP A 293 -12.16 18.24 -6.06
CA ASP A 293 -12.98 17.20 -6.69
C ASP A 293 -13.92 17.72 -7.79
N GLU A 294 -14.29 19.01 -7.81
CA GLU A 294 -15.05 19.60 -8.93
C GLU A 294 -14.19 19.83 -10.18
N ILE A 295 -12.86 19.85 -10.03
CA ILE A 295 -11.92 19.99 -11.15
C ILE A 295 -11.46 18.61 -11.62
N ILE A 296 -10.96 17.80 -10.67
CA ILE A 296 -10.51 16.43 -10.93
C ILE A 296 -11.33 15.48 -10.04
N PRO A 297 -12.27 14.70 -10.60
CA PRO A 297 -13.19 13.90 -9.79
C PRO A 297 -12.43 12.87 -8.93
N ILE A 298 -12.98 12.58 -7.75
CA ILE A 298 -12.52 11.49 -6.90
C ILE A 298 -13.13 10.16 -7.36
N ARG A 299 -12.49 9.03 -7.00
CA ARG A 299 -13.14 7.71 -7.03
C ARG A 299 -13.63 7.37 -5.63
N GLY A 300 -14.94 7.20 -5.47
CA GLY A 300 -15.53 6.60 -4.27
C GLY A 300 -15.30 5.08 -4.27
N VAL A 301 -14.83 4.54 -3.15
CA VAL A 301 -14.58 3.09 -2.98
C VAL A 301 -15.30 2.56 -1.74
N TRP A 302 -15.50 1.24 -1.74
CA TRP A 302 -16.09 0.50 -0.64
C TRP A 302 -15.17 0.48 0.59
N GLY A 303 -15.74 0.76 1.75
CA GLY A 303 -15.08 0.64 3.05
C GLY A 303 -16.06 0.12 4.10
N ASN A 304 -15.59 -0.81 4.94
CA ASN A 304 -16.36 -1.36 6.04
C ASN A 304 -15.59 -1.27 7.36
N VAL A 305 -16.19 -0.61 8.36
CA VAL A 305 -15.65 -0.51 9.71
C VAL A 305 -16.74 -0.88 10.71
N GLY A 306 -16.63 -2.08 11.28
CA GLY A 306 -17.60 -2.60 12.24
C GLY A 306 -18.99 -2.77 11.59
N SER A 307 -19.97 -2.00 12.06
CA SER A 307 -21.33 -2.01 11.50
C SER A 307 -21.57 -0.93 10.44
N TYR A 308 -20.56 -0.12 10.12
CA TYR A 308 -20.65 0.96 9.14
C TYR A 308 -20.04 0.52 7.81
N GLU A 309 -20.77 0.76 6.73
CA GLU A 309 -20.39 0.46 5.36
C GLU A 309 -20.64 1.71 4.51
N ASP A 310 -19.67 2.07 3.68
CA ASP A 310 -19.70 3.23 2.81
C ASP A 310 -19.10 2.86 1.46
N ASN A 311 -19.74 3.28 0.36
CA ASN A 311 -19.29 3.01 -1.01
C ASN A 311 -18.64 4.24 -1.66
N THR A 312 -18.43 5.30 -0.88
CA THR A 312 -18.03 6.62 -1.37
C THR A 312 -16.74 7.14 -0.73
N ILE A 313 -15.95 6.27 -0.11
CA ILE A 313 -14.66 6.64 0.48
C ILE A 313 -13.76 7.22 -0.62
N PRO A 314 -13.33 8.50 -0.55
CA PRO A 314 -12.51 9.10 -1.59
C PRO A 314 -11.14 8.40 -1.73
N CYS A 315 -10.76 8.02 -2.94
CA CYS A 315 -9.55 7.24 -3.20
C CYS A 315 -8.82 7.71 -4.47
N ASP A 316 -7.80 8.56 -4.31
CA ASP A 316 -6.91 8.93 -5.42
C ASP A 316 -5.88 7.83 -5.76
N THR A 317 -5.66 6.84 -4.87
CA THR A 317 -4.87 5.64 -5.19
C THR A 317 -5.44 4.90 -6.40
N TYR A 318 -6.73 5.07 -6.70
CA TYR A 318 -7.36 4.61 -7.93
C TYR A 318 -6.59 5.03 -9.20
N TYR A 319 -6.06 6.26 -9.22
CA TYR A 319 -5.28 6.78 -10.35
C TYR A 319 -3.84 6.26 -10.37
N GLY A 320 -3.38 5.65 -9.28
CA GLY A 320 -2.01 5.14 -9.12
C GLY A 320 -1.88 3.63 -9.32
N SER A 321 -2.91 2.87 -8.97
CA SER A 321 -3.03 1.43 -9.22
C SER A 321 -3.62 1.21 -10.61
N LEU A 322 -2.76 0.96 -11.59
CA LEU A 322 -3.07 0.85 -13.03
C LEU A 322 -3.29 -0.59 -13.49
N ASP A 323 -3.03 -1.57 -12.62
CA ASP A 323 -3.40 -2.96 -12.79
C ASP A 323 -4.76 -3.30 -12.16
N GLY A 324 -5.30 -4.46 -12.53
CA GLY A 324 -6.57 -4.97 -12.01
C GLY A 324 -7.83 -4.23 -12.47
N ASN A 325 -8.98 -4.76 -12.07
CA ASN A 325 -10.29 -4.14 -12.27
C ASN A 325 -10.91 -3.82 -10.91
N TRP A 326 -11.17 -2.55 -10.66
CA TRP A 326 -11.76 -2.08 -9.40
C TRP A 326 -13.29 -2.25 -9.35
N ASN A 327 -13.93 -2.84 -10.36
CA ASN A 327 -15.38 -3.13 -10.43
C ASN A 327 -15.57 -4.47 -11.18
N ALA A 328 -14.88 -5.53 -10.74
CA ALA A 328 -14.76 -6.79 -11.47
C ALA A 328 -16.09 -7.55 -11.59
N ASN A 329 -17.00 -7.37 -10.63
CA ASN A 329 -18.34 -7.96 -10.67
C ASN A 329 -19.36 -7.13 -11.47
N ASN A 330 -18.93 -6.00 -12.05
CA ASN A 330 -19.76 -5.05 -12.77
C ASN A 330 -21.02 -4.66 -11.98
N ASN A 331 -20.88 -4.51 -10.66
CA ASN A 331 -21.98 -4.14 -9.78
C ASN A 331 -21.97 -2.66 -9.37
N ASN A 332 -20.98 -1.87 -9.83
CA ASN A 332 -20.75 -0.45 -9.55
C ASN A 332 -20.39 -0.12 -8.09
N VAL A 333 -19.96 -1.10 -7.32
CA VAL A 333 -19.34 -0.93 -6.01
C VAL A 333 -17.84 -1.12 -6.22
N TYR A 334 -17.09 -0.03 -6.16
CA TYR A 334 -15.67 -0.07 -6.54
C TYR A 334 -14.80 -0.44 -5.36
N GLY A 335 -13.82 -1.32 -5.55
CA GLY A 335 -12.82 -1.63 -4.53
C GLY A 335 -13.30 -2.58 -3.44
N GLU A 336 -14.39 -3.32 -3.67
CA GLU A 336 -14.88 -4.30 -2.70
C GLU A 336 -14.06 -5.60 -2.74
N GLN A 337 -14.24 -6.44 -1.72
CA GLN A 337 -13.52 -7.71 -1.62
C GLN A 337 -13.73 -8.64 -2.82
N ASN A 338 -14.89 -8.56 -3.49
CA ASN A 338 -15.20 -9.37 -4.65
C ASN A 338 -14.51 -8.90 -5.94
N ASP A 339 -13.86 -7.75 -5.93
CA ASP A 339 -13.16 -7.20 -7.10
C ASP A 339 -11.73 -7.72 -7.25
N ASP A 340 -11.16 -8.33 -6.20
CA ASP A 340 -9.75 -8.75 -6.15
C ASP A 340 -8.81 -7.61 -6.57
N VAL A 341 -9.04 -6.43 -5.99
CA VAL A 341 -8.33 -5.20 -6.35
C VAL A 341 -6.83 -5.31 -6.06
N ASP A 342 -6.04 -4.85 -7.02
CA ASP A 342 -4.63 -4.61 -6.82
C ASP A 342 -4.42 -3.24 -6.15
N TYR A 343 -3.94 -3.27 -4.91
CA TYR A 343 -3.68 -2.06 -4.12
C TYR A 343 -2.23 -1.60 -4.20
N TYR A 344 -1.37 -2.26 -4.98
CA TYR A 344 -0.01 -1.77 -5.22
C TYR A 344 -0.05 -0.72 -6.34
N PRO A 345 0.34 0.54 -6.07
CA PRO A 345 0.35 1.55 -7.11
C PRO A 345 1.61 1.42 -7.98
N GLU A 346 1.42 1.49 -9.30
CA GLU A 346 2.51 1.65 -10.28
C GLU A 346 3.17 3.02 -10.13
N ILE A 347 2.38 4.05 -9.81
CA ILE A 347 2.84 5.45 -9.76
C ILE A 347 2.42 6.12 -8.46
N SER A 348 3.22 7.09 -8.01
CA SER A 348 2.87 7.93 -6.87
C SER A 348 1.90 9.02 -7.30
N VAL A 349 0.73 9.08 -6.66
CA VAL A 349 -0.30 10.11 -6.92
C VAL A 349 -0.32 11.11 -5.77
N GLY A 350 -0.39 12.39 -6.10
CA GLY A 350 -0.69 13.47 -5.15
C GLY A 350 -1.75 14.39 -5.72
N ARG A 351 -2.42 15.15 -4.85
CA ARG A 351 -3.43 16.14 -5.22
C ARG A 351 -3.10 17.50 -4.62
N ILE A 352 -3.35 18.57 -5.39
CA ILE A 352 -3.46 19.93 -4.91
C ILE A 352 -4.96 20.26 -4.85
N PRO A 353 -5.64 20.04 -3.71
CA PRO A 353 -7.05 20.43 -3.53
C PRO A 353 -7.14 21.96 -3.47
N ALA A 354 -7.30 22.58 -4.63
CA ALA A 354 -7.38 24.02 -4.81
C ALA A 354 -8.40 24.33 -5.89
N GLU A 355 -9.18 25.39 -5.70
CA GLU A 355 -10.18 25.85 -6.66
C GLU A 355 -9.78 27.21 -7.25
N THR A 356 -9.05 28.01 -6.47
CA THR A 356 -8.74 29.39 -6.83
C THR A 356 -7.27 29.61 -7.15
N PRO A 357 -6.93 30.61 -7.97
CA PRO A 357 -5.53 30.98 -8.23
C PRO A 357 -4.72 31.26 -6.95
N ALA A 358 -5.36 31.79 -5.90
CA ALA A 358 -4.69 32.07 -4.64
C ALA A 358 -4.26 30.78 -3.92
N GLU A 359 -5.11 29.76 -3.89
CA GLU A 359 -4.82 28.47 -3.25
C GLU A 359 -3.73 27.70 -3.99
N PHE A 360 -3.78 27.67 -5.33
CA PHE A 360 -2.70 27.10 -6.13
C PHE A 360 -1.36 27.79 -5.85
N ASN A 361 -1.35 29.13 -5.87
CA ASN A 361 -0.13 29.90 -5.60
C ASN A 361 0.39 29.67 -4.17
N ASN A 362 -0.49 29.51 -3.17
CA ASN A 362 -0.07 29.14 -1.82
C ASN A 362 0.67 27.79 -1.83
N PHE A 363 0.10 26.76 -2.46
CA PHE A 363 0.77 25.46 -2.55
C PHE A 363 2.13 25.54 -3.26
N PHE A 364 2.20 26.22 -4.41
CA PHE A 364 3.46 26.38 -5.16
C PHE A 364 4.52 27.08 -4.33
N ASN A 365 4.19 28.23 -3.75
CA ASN A 365 5.12 29.03 -2.96
C ASN A 365 5.66 28.27 -1.75
N LYS A 366 4.82 27.47 -1.08
CA LYS A 366 5.25 26.63 0.04
C LYS A 366 6.14 25.48 -0.40
N THR A 367 5.82 24.86 -1.53
CA THR A 367 6.65 23.81 -2.14
C THR A 367 8.02 24.36 -2.54
N TYR A 368 8.07 25.52 -3.20
CA TYR A 368 9.33 26.19 -3.54
C TYR A 368 10.12 26.55 -2.30
N HIS A 369 9.44 27.07 -1.26
CA HIS A 369 10.10 27.45 -0.03
C HIS A 369 10.77 26.24 0.64
N TYR A 370 10.02 25.15 0.80
CA TYR A 370 10.51 23.91 1.43
C TYR A 370 11.71 23.30 0.69
N VAL A 371 11.68 23.29 -0.65
CA VAL A 371 12.75 22.65 -1.44
C VAL A 371 13.96 23.56 -1.63
N ASN A 372 13.76 24.86 -1.87
CA ASN A 372 14.85 25.76 -2.26
C ASN A 372 15.56 26.40 -1.06
N ASN A 373 15.02 26.29 0.16
CA ASN A 373 15.59 26.93 1.35
C ASN A 373 16.00 25.88 2.38
N ASN A 374 17.21 26.02 2.90
CA ASN A 374 17.62 25.30 4.09
C ASN A 374 17.30 26.16 5.31
N THR A 375 16.33 25.75 6.12
CA THR A 375 15.87 26.50 7.28
C THR A 375 16.22 25.78 8.58
N TYR A 376 16.04 26.48 9.70
CA TYR A 376 16.37 25.92 11.01
C TYR A 376 15.45 24.76 11.42
N SER A 377 14.28 24.63 10.78
CA SER A 377 13.26 23.65 11.15
C SER A 377 13.46 22.30 10.45
N ASN A 378 14.27 22.22 9.40
CA ASN A 378 14.43 21.02 8.55
C ASN A 378 14.75 19.72 9.33
N ASN A 379 15.50 19.82 10.42
CA ASN A 379 15.83 18.69 11.30
C ASN A 379 15.05 18.69 12.62
N ILE A 380 13.91 19.36 12.69
CA ILE A 380 12.98 19.28 13.82
C ILE A 380 11.84 18.34 13.43
N ALA A 381 11.58 17.35 14.26
CA ALA A 381 10.44 16.45 14.13
C ALA A 381 9.53 16.57 15.35
N THR A 382 8.26 16.87 15.10
CA THR A 382 7.25 17.08 16.15
C THR A 382 6.21 15.98 16.12
N MET A 383 6.02 15.32 17.26
CA MET A 383 5.10 14.19 17.43
C MET A 383 3.89 14.63 18.25
N PHE A 384 2.70 14.41 17.71
CA PHE A 384 1.43 14.69 18.37
C PHE A 384 0.68 13.39 18.68
N GLY A 385 0.21 13.24 19.92
CA GLY A 385 -0.45 12.02 20.38
C GLY A 385 -1.66 12.29 21.28
N GLU A 386 -2.85 12.00 20.79
CA GLU A 386 -4.13 12.22 21.50
C GLU A 386 -4.60 11.00 22.29
N ASN A 387 -5.65 11.15 23.11
CA ASN A 387 -6.42 10.01 23.60
C ASN A 387 -7.19 9.37 22.43
N LEU A 388 -6.95 8.09 22.16
CA LEU A 388 -7.62 7.35 21.10
C LEU A 388 -8.83 6.59 21.60
N ASN A 389 -8.82 6.16 22.86
CA ASN A 389 -9.94 5.48 23.50
C ASN A 389 -9.77 5.58 25.02
N ASN A 390 -10.88 5.59 25.76
CA ASN A 390 -10.86 5.54 27.22
C ASN A 390 -11.15 4.14 27.77
N ASN A 391 -11.68 3.23 26.95
CA ASN A 391 -11.97 1.87 27.39
C ASN A 391 -11.82 0.85 26.25
N PRO A 392 -10.72 0.07 26.22
CA PRO A 392 -9.50 0.25 27.01
C PRO A 392 -8.85 1.62 26.77
N VAL A 393 -8.18 2.20 27.77
CA VAL A 393 -7.42 3.45 27.61
C VAL A 393 -6.36 3.22 26.53
N THR A 394 -6.33 4.06 25.50
CA THR A 394 -5.38 4.03 24.38
C THR A 394 -4.82 5.43 24.14
N TRP A 395 -3.50 5.60 24.18
CA TRP A 395 -2.85 6.88 23.88
C TRP A 395 -2.10 6.84 22.56
N GLY A 396 -2.32 7.83 21.70
CA GLY A 396 -1.55 8.05 20.48
C GLY A 396 -0.07 8.29 20.76
N GLY A 397 0.24 8.90 21.91
CA GLY A 397 1.62 9.09 22.38
C GLY A 397 2.42 7.80 22.49
N ASP A 398 1.79 6.68 22.92
CA ASP A 398 2.49 5.41 23.08
C ASP A 398 2.99 4.88 21.73
N TYR A 399 2.17 5.02 20.68
CA TYR A 399 2.56 4.71 19.31
C TYR A 399 3.60 5.69 18.76
N LYS A 400 3.60 6.96 19.21
CA LYS A 400 4.61 7.93 18.79
C LYS A 400 5.96 7.66 19.45
N ASP A 401 6.02 7.16 20.68
CA ASP A 401 7.28 6.75 21.32
C ASP A 401 8.02 5.70 20.47
N GLU A 402 7.28 4.73 19.92
CA GLU A 402 7.84 3.73 19.01
C GLU A 402 8.44 4.35 17.73
N ILE A 403 7.85 5.43 17.21
CA ILE A 403 8.40 6.15 16.06
C ILE A 403 9.63 6.93 16.47
N VAL A 404 9.59 7.63 17.62
CA VAL A 404 10.70 8.42 18.17
C VAL A 404 11.96 7.57 18.30
N GLU A 405 11.85 6.33 18.79
CA GLU A 405 12.98 5.40 18.91
C GLU A 405 13.64 5.03 17.57
N ARG A 406 12.91 5.19 16.46
CA ARG A 406 13.37 4.86 15.09
C ARG A 406 13.78 6.10 14.30
N MET A 407 13.61 7.30 14.85
CA MET A 407 14.00 8.54 14.19
C MET A 407 15.53 8.66 14.10
N PRO A 408 16.06 9.18 12.98
CA PRO A 408 17.49 9.49 12.87
C PRO A 408 17.95 10.44 13.98
N THR A 409 19.16 10.20 14.52
CA THR A 409 19.68 10.93 15.70
C THR A 409 20.01 12.41 15.44
N ASP A 410 20.04 12.82 14.17
CA ASP A 410 20.24 14.21 13.73
C ASP A 410 18.96 15.06 13.78
N TYR A 411 17.81 14.43 14.01
CA TYR A 411 16.56 15.14 14.29
C TYR A 411 16.44 15.55 15.76
N LEU A 412 16.07 16.80 15.99
CA LEU A 412 15.59 17.30 17.27
C LEU A 412 14.12 16.88 17.44
N MET A 413 13.84 16.09 18.47
CA MET A 413 12.51 15.56 18.73
C MET A 413 11.72 16.44 19.70
N ASN A 414 10.54 16.88 19.25
CA ASN A 414 9.51 17.50 20.08
C ASN A 414 8.32 16.55 20.23
N THR A 415 7.76 16.47 21.43
CA THR A 415 6.61 15.59 21.73
C THR A 415 5.52 16.36 22.45
N HIS A 416 4.28 16.23 21.96
CA HIS A 416 3.09 16.84 22.53
C HIS A 416 2.03 15.74 22.67
N TYR A 417 1.92 15.18 23.87
CA TYR A 417 1.06 14.04 24.16
C TYR A 417 0.02 14.40 25.22
N GLN A 418 -1.24 14.05 24.93
CA GLN A 418 -2.34 14.29 25.85
C GLN A 418 -2.17 13.53 27.17
N ARG A 419 -1.54 12.34 27.13
CA ARG A 419 -1.19 11.57 28.33
C ARG A 419 -0.25 12.30 29.29
N ASP A 420 0.62 13.16 28.75
CA ASP A 420 1.67 13.85 29.50
C ASP A 420 1.24 15.28 29.90
N GLY A 421 0.03 15.68 29.49
CA GLY A 421 -0.55 16.98 29.82
C GLY A 421 0.01 18.16 29.01
N ASN A 422 0.80 17.91 27.97
CA ASN A 422 1.41 18.93 27.11
C ASN A 422 0.82 18.95 25.68
N PHE A 423 -0.42 18.47 25.53
CA PHE A 423 -1.18 18.56 24.29
C PHE A 423 -2.47 19.36 24.52
N SER A 424 -2.61 20.44 23.78
CA SER A 424 -3.82 21.27 23.67
C SER A 424 -3.74 22.09 22.39
N THR A 425 -4.85 22.68 21.93
CA THR A 425 -4.83 23.53 20.73
C THR A 425 -3.76 24.64 20.80
N PRO A 426 -3.59 25.40 21.91
CA PRO A 426 -2.49 26.36 22.02
C PRO A 426 -1.08 25.75 21.93
N GLU A 427 -0.86 24.57 22.51
CA GLU A 427 0.44 23.87 22.42
C GLU A 427 0.73 23.43 20.99
N VAL A 428 -0.27 22.88 20.29
CA VAL A 428 -0.13 22.48 18.88
C VAL A 428 0.15 23.69 18.00
N VAL A 429 -0.61 24.78 18.16
CA VAL A 429 -0.37 26.05 17.44
C VAL A 429 1.03 26.59 17.75
N GLY A 430 1.46 26.57 19.02
CA GLY A 430 2.78 27.01 19.43
C GLY A 430 3.90 26.18 18.81
N ALA A 431 3.74 24.85 18.76
CA ALA A 431 4.68 23.94 18.14
C ALA A 431 4.80 24.17 16.62
N ILE A 432 3.67 24.35 15.93
CA ILE A 432 3.63 24.67 14.50
C ILE A 432 4.29 26.02 14.23
N ASN A 433 3.89 27.07 14.96
CA ASN A 433 4.43 28.42 14.81
C ASN A 433 5.93 28.50 15.18
N GLY A 434 6.41 27.60 16.04
CA GLY A 434 7.82 27.46 16.37
C GLY A 434 8.67 26.85 15.24
N GLY A 435 8.03 26.19 14.27
CA GLY A 435 8.68 25.56 13.12
C GLY A 435 9.04 24.09 13.36
N SER A 436 8.69 23.25 12.38
CA SER A 436 9.03 21.83 12.34
C SER A 436 9.25 21.43 10.89
N GLY A 437 10.24 20.57 10.61
CA GLY A 437 10.47 20.03 9.28
C GLY A 437 9.56 18.84 9.00
N ILE A 438 9.30 18.04 10.04
CA ILE A 438 8.38 16.91 10.00
C ILE A 438 7.40 17.01 11.16
N MET A 439 6.13 16.77 10.89
CA MET A 439 5.10 16.62 11.92
C MET A 439 4.41 15.27 11.75
N ASN A 440 4.20 14.55 12.84
CA ASN A 440 3.53 13.26 12.81
C ASN A 440 2.47 13.19 13.91
N HIS A 441 1.23 12.91 13.52
CA HIS A 441 0.08 12.90 14.41
C HIS A 441 -0.51 11.51 14.54
N MET A 442 -0.99 11.17 15.74
CA MET A 442 -1.83 10.02 16.02
C MET A 442 -3.00 10.48 16.90
N GLY A 443 -4.19 10.55 16.33
CA GLY A 443 -5.36 11.10 17.03
C GLY A 443 -6.67 10.91 16.28
N HIS A 444 -7.75 11.39 16.89
CA HIS A 444 -9.05 11.44 16.23
C HIS A 444 -9.11 12.58 15.24
N ALA A 445 -9.82 12.37 14.13
CA ALA A 445 -10.11 13.42 13.18
C ALA A 445 -11.47 13.21 12.53
N ASN A 446 -11.95 14.28 11.92
CA ASN A 446 -13.08 14.26 10.99
C ASN A 446 -12.84 15.32 9.91
N GLU A 447 -13.84 15.57 9.09
CA GLU A 447 -13.80 16.54 7.98
C GLU A 447 -13.59 18.00 8.41
N ASN A 448 -13.74 18.30 9.71
CA ASN A 448 -13.68 19.65 10.27
C ASN A 448 -12.55 19.86 11.30
N THR A 449 -11.95 18.78 11.83
CA THR A 449 -10.91 18.89 12.85
C THR A 449 -9.86 17.78 12.79
N VAL A 450 -8.61 18.16 13.08
CA VAL A 450 -7.45 17.26 13.20
C VAL A 450 -6.41 17.87 14.13
N CYS A 451 -5.80 17.07 15.01
CA CYS A 451 -4.75 17.53 15.93
C CYS A 451 -5.20 18.74 16.80
N GLY A 452 -6.48 18.79 17.18
CA GLY A 452 -7.06 19.94 17.90
C GLY A 452 -7.13 21.24 17.09
N LEU A 453 -6.87 21.20 15.78
CA LEU A 453 -7.03 22.30 14.83
C LEU A 453 -8.37 22.18 14.11
N ASN A 454 -8.97 23.31 13.79
CA ASN A 454 -10.11 23.44 12.87
C ASN A 454 -9.87 24.67 11.98
N GLY A 455 -10.74 24.90 10.98
CA GLY A 455 -10.54 26.01 10.04
C GLY A 455 -10.42 27.39 10.69
N SER A 456 -11.12 27.65 11.80
CA SER A 456 -10.99 28.91 12.53
C SER A 456 -9.62 29.05 13.20
N VAL A 457 -9.13 27.99 13.85
CA VAL A 457 -7.79 27.99 14.48
C VAL A 457 -6.71 28.16 13.43
N ILE A 458 -6.79 27.40 12.33
CA ILE A 458 -5.83 27.44 11.22
C ILE A 458 -5.72 28.87 10.67
N ASN A 459 -6.84 29.48 10.32
CA ASN A 459 -6.84 30.80 9.66
C ASN A 459 -6.48 31.97 10.58
N ASN A 460 -6.72 31.85 11.89
CA ASN A 460 -6.57 32.98 12.81
C ASN A 460 -5.35 32.87 13.74
N MET A 461 -4.78 31.67 13.91
CA MET A 461 -3.76 31.43 14.94
C MET A 461 -2.44 30.90 14.39
N LEU A 462 -2.41 30.35 13.17
CA LEU A 462 -1.16 29.93 12.55
C LEU A 462 -0.46 31.14 11.92
N THR A 463 0.83 31.24 12.23
CA THR A 463 1.72 32.33 11.79
C THR A 463 3.11 31.79 11.44
N ASN A 464 3.24 30.49 11.19
CA ASN A 464 4.51 29.86 10.83
C ASN A 464 4.96 30.35 9.45
N ASP A 465 6.21 30.80 9.37
CA ASP A 465 6.89 31.03 8.08
C ASP A 465 7.64 29.78 7.60
N GLU A 466 7.93 28.86 8.52
CA GLU A 466 8.48 27.54 8.25
C GLU A 466 7.44 26.59 7.63
N ARG A 467 7.90 25.63 6.84
CA ARG A 467 7.07 24.66 6.11
C ARG A 467 7.45 23.24 6.51
N ALA A 468 6.44 22.39 6.69
CA ALA A 468 6.63 21.05 7.21
C ALA A 468 6.00 19.99 6.29
N VAL A 469 6.59 18.80 6.27
CA VAL A 469 5.87 17.60 5.83
C VAL A 469 5.05 17.07 7.01
N ILE A 470 3.77 16.80 6.77
CA ILE A 470 2.84 16.30 7.80
C ILE A 470 2.42 14.87 7.47
N LEU A 471 2.60 13.97 8.42
CA LEU A 471 2.12 12.59 8.38
C LEU A 471 1.00 12.41 9.41
N LEU A 472 -0.21 12.14 8.93
CA LEU A 472 -1.39 12.00 9.78
C LEU A 472 -1.76 10.52 9.92
N HIS A 473 -1.81 10.00 11.15
CA HIS A 473 -2.39 8.70 11.46
C HIS A 473 -3.71 8.92 12.18
N LEU A 474 -4.80 8.74 11.44
CA LEU A 474 -6.13 9.18 11.87
C LEU A 474 -6.99 8.00 12.32
N ILE A 475 -7.70 8.18 13.43
CA ILE A 475 -8.90 7.41 13.74
C ILE A 475 -10.09 8.26 13.33
N MET A 476 -10.82 7.77 12.33
CA MET A 476 -11.92 8.49 11.69
C MET A 476 -13.26 8.06 12.29
N LEU A 477 -14.10 9.03 12.66
CA LEU A 477 -15.47 8.76 13.08
C LEU A 477 -16.45 8.78 11.88
N GLN A 478 -16.17 9.54 10.81
CA GLN A 478 -16.89 9.59 9.51
C GLN A 478 -15.93 10.08 8.40
N VAL A 479 -16.09 9.64 7.14
CA VAL A 479 -15.11 9.83 6.03
C VAL A 479 -15.62 10.73 4.89
N VAL A 480 -16.71 11.49 5.11
CA VAL A 480 -17.27 12.33 4.06
C VAL A 480 -16.51 13.66 3.99
N GLU A 481 -15.94 14.00 2.82
CA GLU A 481 -15.38 15.32 2.46
C GLU A 481 -14.19 15.83 3.32
N GLN A 482 -13.11 15.04 3.44
CA GLN A 482 -11.86 15.50 4.10
C GLN A 482 -11.08 16.59 3.35
N GLN A 483 -11.44 16.88 2.10
CA GLN A 483 -10.66 17.78 1.23
C GLN A 483 -10.58 19.19 1.80
N GLU A 484 -11.64 19.73 2.39
CA GLU A 484 -11.66 21.10 2.92
C GLU A 484 -10.67 21.34 4.08
N LEU A 485 -10.62 20.41 5.06
CA LEU A 485 -9.63 20.52 6.14
C LEU A 485 -8.20 20.31 5.62
N MET A 486 -8.00 19.36 4.71
CA MET A 486 -6.69 19.12 4.11
C MET A 486 -6.23 20.30 3.25
N LYS A 487 -7.14 20.98 2.56
CA LYS A 487 -6.93 22.23 1.82
C LYS A 487 -6.58 23.38 2.75
N LEU A 488 -7.25 23.51 3.89
CA LEU A 488 -6.90 24.50 4.92
C LEU A 488 -5.49 24.24 5.48
N LEU A 489 -5.15 23.00 5.83
CA LEU A 489 -3.79 22.64 6.24
C LEU A 489 -2.80 22.95 5.11
N GLN A 490 -3.10 22.53 3.89
CA GLN A 490 -2.28 22.77 2.70
C GLN A 490 -2.18 24.25 2.31
N ASN A 491 -3.06 25.13 2.76
CA ASN A 491 -2.91 26.57 2.54
C ASN A 491 -2.01 27.22 3.60
N ASN A 492 -1.97 26.67 4.82
CA ASN A 492 -1.34 27.34 5.97
C ASN A 492 -0.04 26.69 6.48
N LEU A 493 0.15 25.38 6.28
CA LEU A 493 1.30 24.58 6.75
C LEU A 493 2.21 24.15 5.60
#